data_AF-A0AAV1C2H6-F1
#
_entry.id   AF-A0AAV1C2H6-F1
#
_cell.length_a   1.000
_cell.length_b   1.000
_cell.length_c   1.000
_cell.angle_alpha   90.00
_cell.angle_beta   90.00
_cell.angle_gamma   90.00
#
_symmetry.space_group_name_H-M   'P 1'
#
loop_
_entity.id
_entity.type
_entity.pdbx_description
1 polymer ?
#
loop_
_entity_poly.entity_id
_entity_poly.type
_entity_poly.pdbx_seq_one_letter_code
_entity_poly.pdbx_strand_id
1 'polypeptide(L)' 'MSDPKTRKKALKTIVSCFGVDSIALQGESKDEIEVIGEGMDDAVTITKSLRKNVGHAEIVSLGPVD' A
#
# COMPACT_ATOMS: atom_id res chain seq x y z
N MET A 1 0.62 1.68 11.54
CA MET A 1 1.94 2.21 11.15
C MET A 1 2.27 3.44 12.01
N SER A 2 2.72 3.21 13.24
CA SER A 2 2.78 4.25 14.28
C SER A 2 3.96 5.23 14.17
N ASP A 3 4.95 4.98 13.31
CA ASP A 3 6.13 5.85 13.17
C ASP A 3 6.46 6.24 11.71
N PRO A 4 7.09 7.41 11.47
CA PRO A 4 7.43 7.89 10.13
C PRO A 4 8.39 6.99 9.34
N LYS A 5 9.28 6.23 10.01
CA LYS A 5 10.21 5.32 9.32
C LYS A 5 9.44 4.15 8.71
N THR A 6 8.51 3.57 9.47
CA THR A 6 7.65 2.48 9.00
C THR A 6 6.77 2.94 7.82
N ARG A 7 6.20 4.15 7.88
CA ARG A 7 5.43 4.73 6.76
C ARG A 7 6.27 4.88 5.51
N LYS A 8 7.47 5.45 5.63
CA LYS A 8 8.40 5.60 4.50
C LYS A 8 8.80 4.25 3.90
N LYS A 9 8.93 3.21 4.72
CA LYS A 9 9.21 1.84 4.25
C LYS A 9 8.02 1.26 3.49
N ALA A 10 6.81 1.41 4.01
CA ALA A 10 5.59 0.96 3.36
C ALA A 10 5.38 1.60 1.98
N LEU A 11 5.49 2.93 1.91
CA LEU A 11 5.37 3.66 0.64
C LEU A 11 6.43 3.20 -0.36
N LYS A 12 7.68 3.01 0.06
CA LYS A 12 8.74 2.47 -0.82
C LYS A 12 8.42 1.06 -1.33
N THR A 13 7.87 0.19 -0.47
CA THR A 13 7.48 -1.16 -0.87
C THR A 13 6.36 -1.12 -1.90
N ILE A 14 5.37 -0.24 -1.73
CA ILE A 14 4.24 -0.13 -2.67
C ILE A 14 4.70 0.48 -4.00
N VAL A 15 5.49 1.56 -3.98
CA VAL A 15 6.03 2.19 -5.21
C VAL A 15 6.94 1.23 -5.99
N SER A 16 7.52 0.23 -5.32
CA SER A 16 8.30 -0.81 -6.01
C SER A 16 7.45 -1.90 -6.68
N CYS A 17 6.13 -1.95 -6.42
CA CYS A 17 5.21 -2.85 -7.11
C CYS A 17 4.94 -2.35 -8.53
N PHE A 18 4.73 -3.29 -9.45
CA PHE A 18 4.47 -2.94 -10.84
C PHE A 18 3.04 -2.41 -11.00
N GLY A 19 2.86 -1.44 -11.90
CA GLY A 19 1.56 -0.86 -12.23
C GLY A 19 0.99 0.10 -11.19
N VAL A 20 1.80 0.61 -10.25
CA VAL A 20 1.40 1.67 -9.31
C VAL A 20 1.65 3.04 -9.93
N ASP A 21 0.59 3.84 -10.07
CA ASP A 21 0.68 5.23 -10.57
C ASP A 21 0.66 6.26 -9.44
N SER A 22 -0.15 6.02 -8.40
CA SER A 22 -0.30 6.95 -7.29
C SER A 22 -0.50 6.24 -5.97
N ILE A 23 0.00 6.87 -4.90
CA ILE A 23 -0.13 6.40 -3.53
C ILE A 23 -0.50 7.57 -2.62
N ALA A 24 -1.45 7.34 -1.72
CA ALA A 24 -1.87 8.32 -0.72
C ALA A 24 -1.97 7.68 0.66
N LEU A 25 -1.52 8.40 1.70
CA LEU A 25 -1.76 8.00 3.09
C LEU A 25 -3.15 8.48 3.50
N GLN A 26 -3.99 7.55 3.94
CA GLN A 26 -5.37 7.77 4.35
C GLN A 26 -5.57 7.45 5.84
N GLY A 27 -6.74 7.86 6.35
CA GLY A 27 -7.16 7.70 7.75
C GLY A 27 -6.57 8.76 8.69
N GLU A 28 -7.26 9.05 9.80
CA GLU A 28 -6.83 10.04 10.79
C GLU A 28 -5.43 9.74 11.35
N SER A 29 -5.15 8.45 11.57
CA SER A 29 -3.86 7.98 12.05
C SER A 29 -2.80 7.87 10.95
N LYS A 30 -3.15 8.08 9.67
CA LYS A 30 -2.27 7.84 8.49
C LYS A 30 -1.70 6.42 8.47
N ASP A 31 -2.57 5.47 8.80
CA ASP A 31 -2.25 4.05 8.89
C ASP A 31 -2.77 3.24 7.69
N GLU A 32 -3.59 3.88 6.84
CA GLU A 32 -4.12 3.30 5.62
C GLU A 32 -3.37 3.86 4.41
N ILE A 33 -3.23 3.03 3.37
CA ILE A 33 -2.59 3.44 2.12
C ILE A 33 -3.53 3.13 0.98
N GLU A 34 -3.91 4.19 0.27
CA GLU A 34 -4.61 4.09 -0.99
C GLU A 34 -3.60 3.99 -2.13
N VAL A 35 -3.84 3.06 -3.04
CA VAL A 35 -2.96 2.75 -4.17
C VAL A 35 -3.82 2.76 -5.42
N ILE A 36 -3.42 3.57 -6.38
CA ILE A 36 -4.07 3.71 -7.69
C ILE A 36 -3.07 3.29 -8.75
N GLY A 37 -3.51 2.49 -9.71
CA GLY A 37 -2.62 1.94 -10.73
C GLY A 37 -3.33 1.06 -11.75
N GLU A 38 -2.75 0.97 -12.95
CA GLU A 38 -3.26 0.16 -14.06
C GLU A 38 -2.33 -1.04 -14.30
N GLY A 39 -2.90 -2.24 -14.48
CA GLY A 39 -2.11 -3.47 -14.61
C GLY A 39 -1.31 -3.82 -13.35
N MET A 40 -1.77 -3.32 -12.20
CA MET A 40 -1.16 -3.54 -10.88
C MET A 40 -1.07 -5.04 -10.57
N ASP A 41 0.07 -5.45 -9.99
CA ASP A 41 0.21 -6.77 -9.37
C ASP A 41 -0.99 -7.04 -8.44
N ASP A 42 -1.55 -8.25 -8.45
CA ASP A 42 -2.69 -8.62 -7.59
C ASP A 42 -2.57 -7.98 -6.21
N ALA A 43 -3.64 -7.35 -5.71
CA ALA A 43 -3.63 -6.69 -4.39
C ALA A 43 -3.14 -7.60 -3.26
N VAL A 44 -3.28 -8.92 -3.43
CA VAL A 44 -2.72 -9.95 -2.57
C VAL A 44 -1.19 -9.90 -2.53
N THR A 45 -0.52 -9.71 -3.66
CA THR A 45 0.95 -9.60 -3.77
C THR A 45 1.46 -8.34 -3.09
N ILE A 46 0.80 -7.20 -3.29
CA ILE A 46 1.15 -5.94 -2.59
C ILE A 46 1.01 -6.14 -1.07
N THR A 47 -0.10 -6.72 -0.64
CA THR A 47 -0.37 -6.99 0.79
C THR A 47 0.66 -7.97 1.37
N LYS A 48 1.05 -9.01 0.62
CA LYS A 48 2.12 -9.93 1.03
C LYS A 48 3.46 -9.23 1.17
N SER A 49 3.82 -8.34 0.25
CA SER A 49 5.05 -7.55 0.30
C SER A 49 5.08 -6.62 1.52
N LEU A 50 3.94 -6.00 1.85
CA LEU A 50 3.79 -5.19 3.07
C LEU A 50 3.92 -6.06 4.33
N ARG A 51 3.26 -7.22 4.37
CA ARG A 51 3.39 -8.20 5.47
C ARG A 51 4.82 -8.64 5.72
N LYS A 52 5.60 -8.83 4.65
CA LYS A 52 6.99 -9.27 4.73
C LYS A 52 7.95 -8.15 5.15
N ASN A 53 7.75 -6.92 4.65
CA ASN A 53 8.73 -5.85 4.81
C ASN A 53 8.39 -4.85 5.92
N VAL A 54 7.11 -4.63 6.19
CA VAL A 54 6.62 -3.58 7.09
C VAL A 54 6.04 -4.19 8.36
N GLY A 55 5.14 -5.14 8.21
CA GLY A 55 4.38 -5.73 9.31
C GLY A 55 2.95 -6.05 8.86
N HIS A 56 2.06 -6.35 9.80
CA HIS A 56 0.69 -6.74 9.48
C HIS A 56 0.00 -5.70 8.58
N ALA A 57 -0.60 -6.18 7.50
CA ALA A 57 -1.33 -5.37 6.53
C ALA A 57 -2.54 -6.16 6.05
N GLU A 58 -3.66 -5.48 5.83
CA GLU A 58 -4.87 -6.07 5.30
C GLU A 58 -5.43 -5.23 4.15
N ILE A 59 -6.26 -5.88 3.35
CA ILE A 59 -6.94 -5.23 2.24
C ILE A 59 -8.29 -4.77 2.79
N VAL A 60 -8.49 -3.46 2.86
CA VAL A 60 -9.73 -2.86 3.37
C VAL A 60 -10.76 -2.72 2.24
N SER A 61 -10.32 -2.28 1.06
CA SER A 61 -11.16 -2.12 -0.12
C SER A 61 -10.36 -2.37 -1.39
N LEU A 62 -11.01 -2.95 -2.40
CA LEU A 62 -10.50 -3.11 -3.75
C LEU A 62 -11.63 -2.92 -4.74
N GLY A 63 -11.39 -2.11 -5.75
CA GLY A 63 -12.34 -1.87 -6.82
C GLY A 63 -11.66 -1.26 -8.03
N PRO A 64 -12.36 -1.19 -9.17
CA PRO A 64 -11.92 -0.36 -10.28
C PRO A 64 -11.80 1.10 -9.83
N VAL A 65 -10.91 1.82 -10.49
CA VAL A 65 -10.84 3.28 -10.37
C VAL A 65 -11.96 3.85 -11.23
N ASP A 66 -12.89 4.57 -10.62
CA ASP A 66 -13.98 5.30 -11.30
C ASP A 66 -13.49 6.57 -11.99
#